data_AF-A0A1H8GX26-F1
#
_entry.id   AF-A0A1H8GX26-F1
#
_cell.length_a   1.000
_cell.length_b   1.000
_cell.length_c   1.000
_cell.angle_alpha   90.00
_cell.angle_beta   90.00
_cell.angle_gamma   90.00
#
_symmetry.space_group_name_H-M   'P 1'
#
loop_
_entity.id
_entity.type
_entity.pdbx_description
1 polymer ?
#
loop_
_entity_poly.entity_id
_entity_poly.type
_entity_poly.pdbx_seq_one_letter_code
_entity_poly.pdbx_strand_id
1 'polypeptide(L)' 'ELGYIPLHKQGGELLFQVISMCYETKSIIITTNLQFGQWNHVFGDPILTEAVIDRLIHHSHLVVFNGDSHRYKESLLQN' A
#
# COMPACT_ATOMS: atom_id res chain seq x y z
N GLU A 1 2.43 1.62 -6.49
CA GLU A 1 1.52 2.39 -5.63
C GLU A 1 0.27 1.57 -5.38
N LEU A 2 -0.05 1.32 -4.12
CA LEU A 2 -1.14 0.44 -3.68
C LEU A 2 -2.41 1.28 -3.47
N GLY A 3 -3.54 0.89 -4.08
CA GLY A 3 -4.85 1.47 -3.77
C GLY A 3 -5.62 2.14 -4.91
N TYR A 4 -4.98 2.46 -6.04
CA TYR A 4 -5.67 3.08 -7.18
C TYR A 4 -6.48 2.09 -8.04
N ILE A 5 -5.96 0.88 -8.20
CA ILE A 5 -6.59 -0.17 -9.01
C ILE A 5 -6.77 -1.39 -8.10
N PRO A 6 -8.00 -1.91 -7.95
CA PRO A 6 -8.20 -3.15 -7.21
C PRO A 6 -7.50 -4.29 -7.93
N LEU A 7 -6.83 -5.17 -7.19
CA LEU A 7 -6.24 -6.35 -7.80
C LEU A 7 -7.34 -7.39 -8.03
N HIS A 8 -7.28 -8.09 -9.14
CA HIS A 8 -7.97 -9.37 -9.24
C HIS A 8 -7.43 -10.30 -8.15
N LYS A 9 -8.25 -11.24 -7.66
CA LYS A 9 -7.91 -12.16 -6.57
C LYS A 9 -6.49 -12.75 -6.71
N GLN A 10 -6.16 -13.29 -7.88
CA GLN A 10 -4.85 -13.86 -8.17
C GLN A 10 -3.71 -12.84 -8.06
N GLY A 11 -3.93 -11.58 -8.43
CA GLY A 11 -2.97 -10.50 -8.26
C GLY A 11 -2.70 -10.17 -6.79
N GLY A 12 -3.74 -10.18 -5.95
CA GLY A 12 -3.61 -10.02 -4.50
C GLY A 12 -2.79 -11.15 -3.86
N GLU A 13 -3.04 -12.39 -4.27
CA GLU A 13 -2.29 -13.58 -3.82
C GLU A 13 -0.81 -13.52 -4.23
N LEU A 14 -0.51 -13.13 -5.48
CA LEU A 14 0.86 -12.98 -5.95
C LEU A 14 1.61 -11.87 -5.21
N LEU A 15 0.95 -10.73 -4.94
CA LEU A 15 1.54 -9.66 -4.16
C LEU A 15 1.80 -10.09 -2.71
N PHE A 16 0.89 -10.85 -2.10
CA PHE A 16 1.10 -11.45 -0.79
C PHE A 16 2.33 -12.37 -0.75
N GLN A 17 2.54 -13.19 -1.79
CA GLN A 17 3.74 -14.03 -1.88
C GLN A 17 5.02 -13.20 -1.92
N VAL A 18 5.05 -12.12 -2.70
CA VAL A 18 6.22 -11.21 -2.74
C VAL A 18 6.48 -10.60 -1.36
N ILE A 19 5.44 -10.09 -0.70
CA ILE A 19 5.56 -9.50 0.64
C ILE A 19 6.06 -10.54 1.64
N SER A 20 5.53 -11.77 1.58
CA SER A 20 5.93 -12.88 2.46
C SER A 20 7.37 -13.31 2.22
N MET A 21 7.85 -13.30 0.97
CA MET A 21 9.24 -13.63 0.66
C MET A 21 10.22 -12.57 1.18
N CYS A 22 9.80 -11.30 1.25
CA CYS A 22 10.62 -10.21 1.75
C CYS A 22 10.57 -10.06 3.28
N TYR A 23 9.50 -10.50 3.92
CA TYR A 23 9.35 -10.44 5.37
C TYR A 23 10.59 -11.01 6.08
N GLU A 24 11.17 -10.23 6.99
CA GLU A 24 12.42 -10.53 7.73
C GLU A 24 13.68 -10.79 6.88
N THR A 25 13.64 -10.62 5.56
CA THR A 25 14.79 -10.90 4.67
C THR A 25 15.20 -9.72 3.78
N LYS A 26 14.25 -8.86 3.40
CA LYS A 26 14.47 -7.72 2.48
C LYS A 26 13.57 -6.55 2.84
N SER A 27 14.05 -5.33 2.64
CA SER A 27 13.25 -4.12 2.79
C SER A 27 12.31 -3.91 1.60
N ILE A 28 11.07 -3.47 1.86
CA ILE A 28 10.11 -3.04 0.84
C ILE A 28 9.66 -1.62 1.17
N ILE A 29 9.58 -0.75 0.15
CA ILE A 29 8.90 0.54 0.24
C ILE A 29 7.55 0.41 -0.44
N ILE A 30 6.48 0.73 0.29
CA ILE A 30 5.11 0.77 -0.24
C ILE A 30 4.59 2.19 -0.13
N THR A 31 4.10 2.72 -1.24
CA THR A 31 3.32 3.97 -1.27
C THR A 31 1.85 3.63 -1.44
N THR A 32 1.00 4.27 -0.65
CA THR A 32 -0.45 4.10 -0.73
C THR A 32 -1.16 5.40 -0.37
N ASN A 33 -2.30 5.63 -0.99
CA ASN A 33 -3.25 6.68 -0.62
C ASN A 33 -4.37 6.16 0.31
N LEU A 34 -4.31 4.88 0.70
CA LEU A 34 -5.33 4.22 1.50
C LEU A 34 -4.87 4.01 2.94
N GLN A 35 -5.79 4.20 3.89
CA GLN A 35 -5.59 3.75 5.27
C GLN A 35 -5.65 2.22 5.32
N PHE A 36 -4.98 1.59 6.30
CA PHE A 36 -4.92 0.13 6.43
C PHE A 36 -6.29 -0.56 6.40
N GLY A 37 -7.31 0.02 7.04
CA GLY A 37 -8.67 -0.53 7.03
C GLY A 37 -9.32 -0.62 5.63
N GLN A 38 -8.78 0.10 4.65
CA GLN A 38 -9.27 0.09 3.26
C GLN A 38 -8.52 -0.91 2.37
N TRP A 39 -7.47 -1.56 2.87
CA TRP A 39 -6.63 -2.45 2.06
C TRP A 39 -7.37 -3.72 1.61
N ASN A 40 -8.47 -4.08 2.28
CA ASN A 40 -9.33 -5.17 1.84
C ASN A 40 -9.94 -4.91 0.45
N HIS A 41 -10.08 -3.65 0.01
CA HIS A 41 -10.49 -3.33 -1.35
C HIS A 41 -9.42 -3.66 -2.41
N VAL A 42 -8.17 -3.79 -1.98
CA VAL A 42 -7.04 -4.12 -2.87
C VAL A 42 -6.85 -5.63 -2.94
N PHE A 43 -6.89 -6.32 -1.80
CA PHE A 43 -6.60 -7.75 -1.72
C PHE A 43 -7.85 -8.64 -1.85
N GLY A 44 -9.04 -8.11 -1.58
CA GLY A 44 -10.33 -8.79 -1.76
C GLY A 44 -10.64 -9.92 -0.78
N ASP A 45 -9.69 -10.26 0.09
CA ASP A 45 -9.83 -11.28 1.13
C ASP A 45 -9.37 -10.67 2.48
N PRO A 46 -10.25 -10.59 3.49
CA PRO A 46 -9.92 -9.97 4.78
C PRO A 46 -8.78 -10.68 5.52
N ILE A 47 -8.72 -12.01 5.46
CA ILE A 47 -7.70 -12.81 6.15
C ILE A 47 -6.33 -12.57 5.50
N LEU A 48 -6.29 -12.57 4.16
CA LEU A 48 -5.07 -12.25 3.43
C LEU A 48 -4.63 -10.81 3.67
N THR A 49 -5.58 -9.87 3.72
CA THR A 49 -5.32 -8.45 4.01
C THR A 49 -4.69 -8.26 5.38
N GLU A 50 -5.27 -8.85 6.43
CA GLU A 50 -4.73 -8.79 7.78
C GLU A 50 -3.33 -9.40 7.84
N ALA A 51 -3.13 -10.55 7.17
CA ALA A 51 -1.84 -11.22 7.09
C ALA A 51 -0.75 -10.37 6.38
N VAL A 52 -1.13 -9.59 5.36
CA VAL A 52 -0.25 -8.61 4.71
C VAL A 52 0.11 -7.49 5.67
N ILE A 53 -0.91 -6.87 6.28
CA ILE A 53 -0.72 -5.72 7.16
C ILE A 53 0.19 -6.11 8.32
N ASP A 54 -0.09 -7.22 8.99
CA ASP A 54 0.67 -7.74 10.13
C ASP A 54 2.17 -7.86 9.82
N ARG A 55 2.52 -8.50 8.70
CA ARG A 55 3.91 -8.65 8.25
C ARG A 55 4.60 -7.32 7.96
N LEU A 56 3.88 -6.38 7.34
CA LEU A 56 4.45 -5.08 7.00
C LEU A 56 4.67 -4.23 8.23
N ILE A 57 3.71 -4.18 9.17
CA ILE A 57 3.80 -3.28 10.33
C ILE A 57 4.85 -3.74 11.35
N HIS A 58 5.12 -5.04 11.43
CA HIS A 58 6.05 -5.60 12.44
C HIS A 58 7.45 -4.96 12.39
N HIS A 59 7.98 -4.68 11.20
CA HIS A 59 9.30 -4.06 11.00
C HIS A 59 9.25 -2.90 10.01
N SER A 60 8.40 -1.89 10.27
CA SER A 60 8.26 -0.72 9.39
C SER A 60 8.46 0.62 10.08
N HIS A 61 8.72 1.62 9.25
CA HIS A 61 8.57 3.03 9.59
C HIS A 61 7.41 3.60 8.78
N LEU A 62 6.34 4.01 9.46
CA LEU A 62 5.20 4.65 8.81
C LEU A 62 5.50 6.14 8.60
N VAL A 63 5.61 6.57 7.35
CA VAL A 63 5.75 7.97 6.97
C VAL A 63 4.40 8.47 6.46
N VAL A 64 3.74 9.32 7.25
CA VAL A 64 2.45 9.90 6.89
C VAL A 64 2.68 11.23 6.18
N PHE A 65 2.24 11.30 4.92
CA PHE A 65 2.28 12.53 4.13
C PHE A 65 0.94 13.27 4.27
N ASN A 66 1.01 14.53 4.72
CA ASN A 66 -0.12 15.43 4.82
C ASN A 66 0.15 16.68 3.97
N GLY A 67 -0.90 17.27 3.40
CA GLY A 67 -0.82 18.51 2.63
C GLY A 67 -1.37 18.37 1.21
N ASP A 68 -1.47 19.51 0.52
CA ASP A 68 -2.08 19.53 -0.82
C ASP A 68 -1.16 18.91 -1.87
N SER A 69 -1.79 18.39 -2.92
CA SER A 69 -1.11 17.86 -4.11
C SER A 69 -0.10 18.87 -4.67
N HIS A 70 1.15 18.46 -4.79
CA HIS A 70 2.19 19.25 -5.47
C HIS A 70 1.78 19.59 -6.91
N ARG A 71 1.20 18.63 -7.63
CA ARG A 71 0.69 18.83 -9.00
C ARG A 71 -0.38 19.93 -9.07
N TYR A 72 -1.23 20.01 -8.04
CA TYR A 72 -2.26 21.07 -7.97
C TYR A 72 -1.62 22.44 -7.75
N LYS A 73 -0.68 22.56 -6.80
CA LYS A 73 0.04 23.82 -6.56
C LYS A 73 0.77 24.31 -7.80
N GLU A 74 1.45 23.41 -8.52
CA GLU A 74 2.14 23.74 -9.77
C GLU A 74 1.18 24.24 -10.85
N SER A 75 -0.02 23.65 -10.96
CA SER A 75 -1.02 24.11 -11.94
C SER A 75 -1.56 25.52 -11.66
N LEU A 76 -1.56 25.94 -10.39
CA LEU A 76 -1.96 27.29 -9.99
C LEU A 76 -0.87 28.34 -10.26
N LEU A 77 0.40 27.94 -10.25
CA LEU A 77 1.55 28.82 -10.49
C LEU A 77 1.78 29.13 -11.98
N GLN A 78 1.14 28.38 -12.88
CA GLN A 78 1.21 28.60 -14.33
C GLN A 78 0.12 29.55 -14.86
N ASN A 79 -0.64 30.21 -13.98
CA ASN A 79 -1.61 31.27 -14.31
C ASN A 79 -1.06 32.66 -14.03
#